data_AF-A0A811TBW4-F1
#
_entry.id   AF-A0A811TBW4-F1
#
_cell.length_a   1.000
_cell.length_b   1.000
_cell.length_c   1.000
_cell.angle_alpha   90.00
_cell.angle_beta   90.00
_cell.angle_gamma   90.00
#
_symmetry.space_group_name_H-M   'P 1'
#
loop_
_entity.id
_entity.type
_entity.pdbx_description
1 polymer ?
#
loop_
_entity_poly.entity_id
_entity_poly.type
_entity_poly.pdbx_seq_one_letter_code
_entity_poly.pdbx_strand_id
1 'polypeptide(L)'
;MVYILEVTPADVNRLSDIQLTDLLSRLLRMEAQKCGIPKSCISGSRNIKAADGGEDAHIKWSGGPEKTEWIPNRYTLFQCKATEMSSSKCKNEIVSDGELKPRVKNVFDNGGSYVLFFTQECNTKMKNEREKGFREGIQSTGALYWDTVDIQIYDANKISMWVNEYVSTIVQVRSWLGRPLPKSMCTWKVGKNTLKMMLSMFRMKY
;
A
#
# COMPACT_ATOMS: atom_id res chain seq x y z
N MET A 1 -19.15 -0.15 18.12
CA MET A 1 -18.22 -1.11 18.78
C MET A 1 -16.82 -0.81 18.27
N VAL A 2 -15.84 -0.57 19.14
CA VAL A 2 -14.46 -0.26 18.71
C VAL A 2 -13.65 -1.55 18.74
N TYR A 3 -13.36 -2.12 17.58
CA TYR A 3 -12.47 -3.27 17.48
C TYR A 3 -11.02 -2.79 17.55
N ILE A 4 -10.29 -3.29 18.53
CA ILE A 4 -8.92 -2.83 18.83
C ILE A 4 -7.90 -3.36 17.82
N LEU A 5 -8.21 -4.49 17.18
CA LEU A 5 -7.40 -5.15 16.16
C LEU A 5 -8.13 -5.16 14.82
N GLU A 6 -8.65 -4.00 14.42
CA GLU A 6 -9.27 -3.81 13.12
C GLU A 6 -8.84 -2.45 12.54
N VAL A 7 -8.69 -2.45 11.21
CA VAL A 7 -8.55 -1.26 10.37
C VAL A 7 -9.71 -1.23 9.38
N THR A 8 -10.43 -0.12 9.34
CA THR A 8 -11.56 0.08 8.43
C THR A 8 -11.13 0.79 7.13
N PRO A 9 -11.95 0.79 6.07
CA PRO A 9 -11.68 1.61 4.88
C PRO A 9 -11.52 3.10 5.20
N ALA A 10 -12.32 3.61 6.13
CA ALA A 10 -12.22 4.99 6.62
C ALA A 10 -10.87 5.29 7.32
N ASP A 11 -10.25 4.29 7.93
CA ASP A 11 -8.91 4.44 8.52
C ASP A 11 -7.84 4.52 7.44
N VAL A 12 -7.95 3.71 6.38
CA VAL A 12 -7.05 3.76 5.21
C VAL A 12 -7.17 5.11 4.50
N ASN A 13 -8.39 5.65 4.38
CA ASN A 13 -8.65 6.94 3.73
C ASN A 13 -7.87 8.11 4.36
N ARG A 14 -7.59 8.01 5.66
CA ARG A 14 -6.90 9.04 6.44
C ARG A 14 -5.37 8.98 6.36
N LEU A 15 -4.81 7.98 5.68
CA LEU A 15 -3.37 7.85 5.54
C LEU A 15 -2.81 8.88 4.57
N SER A 16 -1.66 9.47 4.92
CA SER A 16 -0.90 10.28 3.97
C SER A 16 -0.25 9.40 2.89
N ASP A 17 0.22 10.04 1.82
CA ASP A 17 1.04 9.43 0.76
C ASP A 17 2.25 8.66 1.32
N ILE A 18 2.97 9.26 2.27
CA ILE A 18 4.13 8.64 2.93
C ILE A 18 3.70 7.41 3.74
N GLN A 19 2.60 7.52 4.49
CA GLN A 19 2.10 6.41 5.31
C GLN A 19 1.56 5.27 4.45
N LEU A 20 0.90 5.58 3.33
CA LEU A 20 0.40 4.59 2.39
C LEU A 20 1.54 3.81 1.73
N THR A 21 2.62 4.50 1.35
CA THR A 21 3.80 3.88 0.75
C THR A 21 4.55 3.00 1.74
N ASP A 22 4.69 3.46 3.00
CA ASP A 22 5.27 2.61 4.07
C ASP A 22 4.37 1.41 4.40
N LEU A 23 3.05 1.59 4.36
CA LEU A 23 2.09 0.51 4.55
C LEU A 23 2.23 -0.55 3.47
N LEU A 24 2.26 -0.15 2.20
CA LEU A 24 2.45 -1.07 1.08
C LEU A 24 3.77 -1.83 1.22
N SER A 25 4.87 -1.14 1.55
CA SER A 25 6.17 -1.78 1.76
C SER A 25 6.14 -2.86 2.85
N ARG A 26 5.37 -2.63 3.92
CA ARG A 26 5.18 -3.62 5.00
C ARG A 26 4.33 -4.80 4.54
N LEU A 27 3.21 -4.52 3.86
CA LEU A 27 2.30 -5.54 3.34
C LEU A 27 3.03 -6.47 2.36
N LEU A 28 3.78 -5.91 1.41
CA LEU A 28 4.59 -6.70 0.48
C LEU A 28 5.59 -7.60 1.19
N ARG A 29 6.25 -7.12 2.25
CA ARG A 29 7.21 -7.94 3.03
C ARG A 29 6.53 -9.07 3.80
N MET A 30 5.33 -8.83 4.33
CA MET A 30 4.56 -9.84 5.05
C MET A 30 4.03 -10.89 4.07
N GLU A 31 3.47 -10.45 2.94
CA GLU A 31 2.96 -11.32 1.90
C GLU A 31 4.06 -12.17 1.26
N ALA A 32 5.20 -11.56 0.93
CA ALA A 32 6.35 -12.27 0.40
C ALA A 32 6.83 -13.35 1.39
N GLN A 33 6.90 -13.03 2.68
CA GLN A 33 7.27 -14.00 3.71
C GLN A 33 6.24 -15.14 3.82
N LYS A 34 4.95 -14.82 3.82
CA LYS A 34 3.84 -15.80 3.88
C LYS A 34 3.89 -16.78 2.71
N CYS A 35 4.24 -16.30 1.51
CA CYS A 35 4.26 -17.08 0.27
C CYS A 35 5.64 -17.63 -0.11
N GLY A 36 6.66 -17.49 0.74
CA GLY A 36 8.02 -17.98 0.47
C GLY A 36 8.75 -17.22 -0.65
N ILE A 37 8.33 -15.99 -0.96
CA ILE A 37 8.99 -15.10 -1.92
C ILE A 37 10.14 -14.36 -1.19
N PRO A 38 11.37 -14.34 -1.73
CA PRO A 38 12.47 -13.61 -1.11
C PRO A 38 12.16 -12.12 -0.95
N LYS A 39 12.39 -11.55 0.23
CA LYS A 39 12.15 -10.11 0.48
C LYS A 39 13.03 -9.19 -0.38
N SER A 40 14.16 -9.69 -0.89
CA SER A 40 15.04 -9.00 -1.83
C SER A 40 14.39 -8.75 -3.20
N CYS A 41 13.30 -9.45 -3.51
CA CYS A 41 12.51 -9.22 -4.72
C CYS A 41 11.68 -7.94 -4.67
N ILE A 42 11.57 -7.32 -3.49
CA ILE A 42 10.81 -6.07 -3.29
C ILE A 42 11.76 -4.89 -3.47
N SER A 43 11.40 -4.00 -4.39
CA SER A 43 12.07 -2.73 -4.63
C SER A 43 11.10 -1.60 -4.32
N GLY A 44 11.58 -0.53 -3.70
CA GLY A 44 10.78 0.66 -3.45
C GLY A 44 11.65 1.86 -3.20
N SER A 45 11.24 3.02 -3.70
CA SER A 45 11.99 4.25 -3.51
C SER A 45 11.72 4.78 -2.11
N ARG A 46 12.71 4.69 -1.21
CA ARG A 46 12.69 5.46 0.05
C ARG A 46 12.91 6.95 -0.16
N ASN A 47 12.96 7.42 -1.41
CA ASN A 47 13.29 8.78 -1.76
C ASN A 47 12.08 9.46 -2.42
N ILE A 48 11.22 10.03 -1.58
CA ILE A 48 9.95 10.73 -1.93
C ILE A 48 10.21 12.02 -2.74
N LYS A 49 11.47 12.33 -3.08
CA LYS A 49 11.89 13.49 -3.88
C LYS A 49 12.56 13.14 -5.21
N ALA A 50 12.70 11.86 -5.56
CA ALA A 50 13.22 11.52 -6.88
C ALA A 50 12.14 11.79 -7.94
N ALA A 51 12.36 12.80 -8.78
CA ALA A 51 11.48 13.19 -9.88
C ALA A 51 11.39 12.15 -11.02
N ASP A 52 11.80 10.91 -10.79
CA ASP A 52 11.85 9.87 -11.81
C ASP A 52 10.63 8.94 -11.72
N GLY A 53 9.65 9.22 -12.57
CA GLY A 53 8.89 8.16 -13.22
C GLY A 53 7.66 7.59 -12.50
N GLY A 54 7.29 8.09 -11.32
CA GLY A 54 6.01 7.74 -10.67
C GLY A 54 5.88 6.25 -10.34
N GLU A 55 6.87 5.69 -9.65
CA GLU A 55 6.85 4.35 -9.08
C GLU A 55 7.07 4.47 -7.56
N ASP A 56 6.14 3.95 -6.76
CA ASP A 56 6.32 3.89 -5.31
C ASP A 56 6.96 2.58 -4.86
N ALA A 57 6.56 1.45 -5.44
CA ALA A 57 7.17 0.14 -5.22
C ALA A 57 6.93 -0.84 -6.37
N HIS A 58 7.83 -1.80 -6.59
CA HIS A 58 7.56 -2.98 -7.38
C HIS A 58 8.09 -4.24 -6.69
N ILE A 59 7.56 -5.38 -7.09
CA ILE A 59 8.07 -6.69 -6.68
C ILE A 59 8.27 -7.55 -7.92
N LYS A 60 9.44 -8.19 -8.01
CA LYS A 60 9.78 -9.10 -9.11
C LYS A 60 10.48 -10.35 -8.61
N TRP A 61 9.91 -11.53 -8.86
CA TRP A 61 10.52 -12.81 -8.49
C TRP A 61 10.46 -13.85 -9.61
N SER A 62 11.25 -14.91 -9.46
CA SER A 62 11.31 -16.06 -10.38
C SER A 62 11.02 -17.35 -9.63
N GLY A 63 10.28 -18.26 -10.25
CA GLY A 63 9.84 -19.50 -9.62
C GLY A 63 8.79 -19.29 -8.53
N GLY A 64 8.49 -20.34 -7.76
CA GLY A 64 7.46 -20.29 -6.73
C GLY A 64 6.06 -19.98 -7.30
N PRO A 65 5.17 -19.34 -6.53
CA PRO A 65 3.81 -19.05 -7.02
C PRO A 65 3.81 -18.05 -8.18
N GLU A 66 2.86 -18.19 -9.11
CA GLU A 66 2.64 -17.24 -10.21
C GLU A 66 2.03 -15.92 -9.72
N LYS A 67 1.25 -16.01 -8.63
CA LYS A 67 0.59 -14.90 -7.95
C LYS A 67 0.32 -15.26 -6.49
N THR A 68 0.05 -14.27 -5.66
CA THR A 68 -0.46 -14.46 -4.30
C THR A 68 -1.90 -13.98 -4.21
N GLU A 69 -2.47 -13.94 -3.00
CA GLU A 69 -3.81 -13.36 -2.79
C GLU A 69 -3.83 -11.86 -3.13
N TRP A 70 -2.72 -11.16 -2.85
CA TRP A 70 -2.61 -9.70 -2.95
C TRP A 70 -1.63 -9.21 -4.01
N ILE A 71 -0.84 -10.10 -4.62
CA ILE A 71 0.13 -9.76 -5.66
C ILE A 71 -0.26 -10.53 -6.93
N PRO A 72 -0.84 -9.86 -7.94
CA PRO A 72 -1.50 -10.51 -9.07
C PRO A 72 -0.54 -11.21 -10.05
N ASN A 73 0.74 -10.85 -10.07
CA ASN A 73 1.73 -11.39 -10.99
C ASN A 73 3.15 -11.34 -10.40
N ARG A 74 4.03 -12.25 -10.86
CA ARG A 74 5.45 -12.28 -10.52
C ARG A 74 6.20 -10.98 -10.76
N TYR A 75 5.75 -10.15 -11.70
CA TYR A 75 6.22 -8.78 -11.86
C TYR A 75 5.04 -7.82 -11.67
N THR A 76 4.97 -7.20 -10.49
CA THR A 76 3.91 -6.25 -10.16
C THR A 76 4.50 -4.91 -9.77
N LEU A 77 4.03 -3.84 -10.43
CA LEU A 77 4.32 -2.46 -10.09
C LEU A 77 3.13 -1.86 -9.33
N PHE A 78 3.42 -1.16 -8.25
CA PHE A 78 2.43 -0.51 -7.41
C PHE A 78 2.61 1.01 -7.44
N GLN A 79 1.50 1.71 -7.59
CA GLN A 79 1.45 3.16 -7.51
C GLN A 79 0.51 3.61 -6.39
N CYS A 80 1.05 4.27 -5.38
CA CYS A 80 0.36 4.76 -4.20
C CYS A 80 -0.26 6.15 -4.44
N LYS A 81 -1.55 6.28 -4.13
CA LYS A 81 -2.26 7.57 -4.21
C LYS A 81 -3.13 7.78 -2.99
N ALA A 82 -2.81 8.82 -2.23
CA ALA A 82 -3.56 9.23 -1.05
C ALA A 82 -4.61 10.34 -1.32
N THR A 83 -4.67 10.86 -2.54
CA THR A 83 -5.54 11.98 -2.94
C THR A 83 -6.43 11.60 -4.11
N GLU A 84 -7.52 12.33 -4.31
CA GLU A 84 -8.51 12.00 -5.34
C GLU A 84 -7.92 11.89 -6.75
N MET A 85 -8.04 10.69 -7.30
CA MET A 85 -7.73 10.38 -8.69
C MET A 85 -9.01 10.29 -9.52
N SER A 86 -9.25 11.29 -10.36
CA SER A 86 -10.25 11.20 -11.44
C SER A 86 -9.76 10.29 -12.57
N SER A 87 -10.68 9.85 -13.44
CA SER A 87 -10.34 9.10 -14.65
C SER A 87 -9.33 9.85 -15.54
N SER A 88 -9.49 11.18 -15.70
CA SER A 88 -8.54 12.02 -16.44
C SER A 88 -7.12 12.03 -15.85
N LYS A 89 -6.99 11.96 -14.52
CA LYS A 89 -5.69 11.84 -13.85
C LYS A 89 -5.06 10.46 -14.03
N CYS A 90 -5.86 9.41 -14.25
CA CYS A 90 -5.35 8.05 -14.48
C CYS A 90 -4.48 7.98 -15.73
N LYS A 91 -4.90 8.65 -16.82
CA LYS A 91 -4.12 8.73 -18.05
C LYS A 91 -2.73 9.34 -17.82
N ASN A 92 -2.69 10.52 -17.18
CA ASN A 92 -1.44 11.24 -16.91
C ASN A 92 -0.56 10.53 -15.86
N GLU A 93 -1.12 9.57 -15.12
CA GLU A 93 -0.34 8.79 -14.16
C GLU A 93 0.61 7.82 -14.86
N ILE A 94 0.24 7.28 -16.02
CA ILE A 94 1.02 6.27 -16.74
C ILE A 94 1.64 6.78 -18.04
N VAL A 95 1.18 7.93 -18.55
CA VAL A 95 1.71 8.57 -19.77
C VAL A 95 2.45 9.85 -19.39
N SER A 96 3.62 10.07 -19.97
CA SER A 96 4.34 11.35 -19.99
C SER A 96 4.80 11.64 -21.41
N ASP A 97 4.62 12.88 -21.87
CA ASP A 97 5.12 13.34 -23.18
C ASP A 97 4.68 12.46 -24.38
N GLY A 98 3.47 11.90 -24.30
CA GLY A 98 2.88 11.04 -25.35
C GLY A 98 3.31 9.57 -25.30
N GLU A 99 4.21 9.20 -24.39
CA GLU A 99 4.72 7.84 -24.23
C GLU A 99 4.37 7.26 -22.85
N LEU A 100 4.37 5.93 -22.74
CA LEU A 100 4.27 5.28 -21.44
C LEU A 100 5.52 5.59 -20.62
N LYS A 101 5.33 5.90 -19.33
CA LYS A 101 6.44 6.06 -18.40
C LYS A 101 7.32 4.80 -18.44
N PRO A 102 8.67 4.92 -18.48
CA PRO A 102 9.56 3.80 -18.76
C PRO A 102 9.34 2.57 -17.89
N ARG A 103 9.02 2.76 -16.60
CA ARG A 103 8.74 1.67 -15.65
C ARG A 103 7.43 0.96 -15.93
N VAL A 104 6.37 1.71 -16.22
CA VAL A 104 5.06 1.15 -16.60
C VAL A 104 5.20 0.36 -17.90
N LYS A 105 5.89 0.93 -18.90
CA LYS A 105 6.19 0.24 -20.15
C LYS A 105 6.94 -1.06 -19.91
N ASN A 106 7.98 -1.04 -19.08
CA ASN A 106 8.78 -2.23 -18.77
C ASN A 106 7.96 -3.35 -18.13
N VAL A 107 7.04 -3.02 -17.22
CA VAL A 107 6.15 -4.01 -16.59
C VAL A 107 5.23 -4.64 -17.62
N PHE A 108 4.57 -3.83 -18.45
CA PHE A 108 3.65 -4.33 -19.48
C PHE A 108 4.35 -5.13 -20.57
N ASP A 109 5.52 -4.68 -21.05
CA ASP A 109 6.34 -5.42 -22.03
C ASP A 109 6.78 -6.80 -21.51
N ASN A 110 6.82 -6.99 -20.19
CA ASN A 110 7.17 -8.26 -19.54
C ASN A 110 5.94 -9.05 -19.05
N GLY A 111 4.73 -8.68 -19.48
CA GLY A 111 3.48 -9.36 -19.08
C GLY A 111 3.17 -9.25 -17.58
N GLY A 112 3.68 -8.19 -16.93
CA GLY A 112 3.44 -7.90 -15.53
C GLY A 112 2.12 -7.15 -15.29
N SER A 113 1.85 -6.88 -14.02
CA SER A 113 0.63 -6.19 -13.58
C SER A 113 0.94 -4.81 -13.02
N TYR A 114 0.03 -3.86 -13.27
CA TYR A 114 0.03 -2.55 -12.65
C TYR A 114 -1.08 -2.45 -11.61
N VAL A 115 -0.73 -2.06 -10.39
CA VAL A 115 -1.68 -1.90 -9.27
C VAL A 115 -1.74 -0.43 -8.86
N LEU A 116 -2.90 0.19 -9.05
CA LEU A 116 -3.22 1.45 -8.39
C LEU A 116 -3.62 1.17 -6.93
N PHE A 117 -2.80 1.60 -5.99
CA PHE A 117 -2.98 1.44 -4.54
C PHE A 117 -3.50 2.76 -3.94
N PHE A 118 -4.79 2.81 -3.64
CA PHE A 118 -5.56 4.06 -3.55
C PHE A 118 -6.34 4.18 -2.23
N THR A 119 -6.21 5.30 -1.52
CA THR A 119 -6.84 5.50 -0.20
C THR A 119 -8.34 5.74 -0.24
N GLN A 120 -8.93 6.06 -1.40
CA GLN A 120 -10.37 6.28 -1.47
C GLN A 120 -11.13 4.99 -1.70
N GLU A 121 -12.34 4.93 -1.19
CA GLU A 121 -13.28 3.86 -1.52
C GLU A 121 -13.82 4.07 -2.93
N CYS A 122 -13.93 2.99 -3.70
CA CYS A 122 -14.48 3.03 -5.04
C CYS A 122 -15.62 2.02 -5.16
N ASN A 123 -16.78 2.49 -5.63
CA ASN A 123 -17.80 1.58 -6.15
C ASN A 123 -17.38 1.02 -7.53
N THR A 124 -18.12 0.04 -8.03
CA THR A 124 -17.82 -0.62 -9.32
C THR A 124 -17.73 0.36 -10.48
N LYS A 125 -18.63 1.35 -10.55
CA LYS A 125 -18.62 2.37 -11.61
C LYS A 125 -17.32 3.20 -11.57
N MET A 126 -16.93 3.64 -10.38
CA MET A 126 -15.70 4.41 -10.14
C MET A 126 -14.43 3.61 -10.48
N LYS A 127 -14.42 2.30 -10.25
CA LYS A 127 -13.31 1.41 -10.64
C LYS A 127 -13.23 1.31 -12.16
N ASN A 128 -14.36 1.04 -12.83
CA ASN A 128 -14.42 0.91 -14.28
C ASN A 128 -14.01 2.20 -15.01
N GLU A 129 -14.41 3.38 -14.50
CA GLU A 129 -14.03 4.68 -15.08
C GLU A 129 -12.52 4.93 -14.99
N ARG A 130 -11.87 4.51 -13.91
CA ARG A 130 -10.41 4.63 -13.74
C ARG A 130 -9.66 3.65 -14.61
N GLU A 131 -10.11 2.40 -14.66
CA GLU A 131 -9.57 1.39 -15.58
C GLU A 131 -9.65 1.88 -17.03
N LYS A 132 -10.82 2.42 -17.44
CA LYS A 132 -10.99 3.04 -18.76
C LYS A 132 -9.99 4.17 -18.99
N GLY A 133 -9.80 5.05 -18.02
CA GLY A 133 -8.84 6.15 -18.11
C GLY A 133 -7.38 5.67 -18.29
N PHE A 134 -6.99 4.59 -17.61
CA PHE A 134 -5.69 3.96 -17.87
C PHE A 134 -5.62 3.37 -19.28
N ARG A 135 -6.64 2.60 -19.71
CA ARG A 135 -6.66 1.98 -21.04
C ARG A 135 -6.61 3.02 -22.17
N GLU A 136 -7.37 4.10 -22.06
CA GLU A 136 -7.31 5.24 -22.98
C GLU A 136 -5.92 5.89 -23.01
N GLY A 137 -5.26 5.98 -21.85
CA GLY A 137 -3.87 6.44 -21.75
C GLY A 137 -2.93 5.55 -22.54
N ILE A 138 -2.95 4.24 -22.30
CA ILE A 138 -2.10 3.27 -23.00
C ILE A 138 -2.38 3.28 -24.50
N GLN A 139 -3.65 3.26 -24.89
CA GLN A 139 -4.07 3.30 -26.29
C GLN A 139 -3.55 4.57 -27.00
N SER A 140 -3.56 5.72 -26.33
CA SER A 140 -3.07 6.97 -26.91
C SER A 140 -1.57 6.99 -27.21
N THR A 141 -0.79 6.06 -26.65
CA THR A 141 0.64 5.88 -26.96
C THR A 141 0.88 4.99 -28.19
N GLY A 142 -0.16 4.40 -28.76
CA GLY A 142 -0.07 3.44 -29.87
C GLY A 142 0.32 2.02 -29.45
N ALA A 143 0.43 1.74 -28.15
CA ALA A 143 0.73 0.40 -27.65
C ALA A 143 -0.40 -0.59 -27.98
N LEU A 144 -0.06 -1.71 -28.64
CA LEU A 144 -1.03 -2.71 -29.11
C LEU A 144 -1.69 -3.52 -27.98
N TYR A 145 -1.07 -3.56 -26.79
CA TYR A 145 -1.52 -4.34 -25.64
C TYR A 145 -2.45 -3.57 -24.68
N TRP A 146 -2.98 -2.41 -25.10
CA TRP A 146 -3.79 -1.52 -24.24
C TRP A 146 -5.04 -2.21 -23.64
N ASP A 147 -5.58 -3.23 -24.31
CA ASP A 147 -6.76 -4.00 -23.91
C ASP A 147 -6.40 -5.28 -23.14
N THR A 148 -5.16 -5.76 -23.22
CA THR A 148 -4.72 -7.04 -22.63
C THR A 148 -3.86 -6.90 -21.37
N VAL A 149 -3.31 -5.71 -21.11
CA VAL A 149 -2.57 -5.46 -19.86
C VAL A 149 -3.41 -5.68 -18.61
N ASP A 150 -2.76 -6.20 -17.55
CA ASP A 150 -3.39 -6.38 -16.25
C ASP A 150 -3.27 -5.11 -15.40
N ILE A 151 -4.41 -4.48 -15.14
CA ILE A 151 -4.55 -3.27 -14.34
C ILE A 151 -5.50 -3.57 -13.18
N GLN A 152 -5.01 -3.37 -11.96
CA GLN A 152 -5.74 -3.66 -10.73
C GLN A 152 -5.92 -2.38 -9.91
N ILE A 153 -7.10 -2.22 -9.29
CA ILE A 153 -7.39 -1.08 -8.40
C ILE A 153 -7.63 -1.60 -6.99
N TYR A 154 -6.72 -1.24 -6.09
CA TYR A 154 -6.77 -1.59 -4.68
C TYR A 154 -7.23 -0.34 -3.94
N ASP A 155 -8.54 -0.23 -3.76
CA ASP A 155 -9.19 0.87 -3.06
C ASP A 155 -9.16 0.65 -1.53
N ALA A 156 -9.64 1.63 -0.75
CA ALA A 156 -9.57 1.56 0.70
C ALA A 156 -10.16 0.28 1.29
N ASN A 157 -11.23 -0.25 0.68
CA ASN A 157 -11.85 -1.52 1.03
C ASN A 157 -10.85 -2.67 0.90
N LYS A 158 -10.28 -2.87 -0.29
CA LYS A 158 -9.34 -3.95 -0.56
C LYS A 158 -8.05 -3.82 0.26
N ILE A 159 -7.55 -2.60 0.44
CA ILE A 159 -6.39 -2.33 1.30
C ILE A 159 -6.69 -2.70 2.75
N SER A 160 -7.85 -2.30 3.28
CA SER A 160 -8.22 -2.63 4.67
C SER A 160 -8.27 -4.13 4.90
N MET A 161 -8.79 -4.91 3.95
CA MET A 161 -8.79 -6.38 4.03
C MET A 161 -7.37 -6.94 4.14
N TRP A 162 -6.44 -6.49 3.28
CA TRP A 162 -5.04 -6.92 3.34
C TRP A 162 -4.36 -6.53 4.65
N VAL A 163 -4.61 -5.32 5.14
CA VAL A 163 -4.07 -4.83 6.42
C VAL A 163 -4.52 -5.70 7.58
N ASN A 164 -5.78 -6.15 7.57
CA ASN A 164 -6.34 -6.94 8.65
C ASN A 164 -5.82 -8.39 8.69
N GLU A 165 -5.08 -8.86 7.69
CA GLU A 165 -4.40 -10.16 7.76
C GLU A 165 -3.22 -10.18 8.75
N TYR A 166 -2.63 -9.02 9.05
CA TYR A 166 -1.41 -8.94 9.84
C TYR A 166 -1.55 -7.96 11.01
N VAL A 167 -1.48 -8.48 12.23
CA VAL A 167 -1.56 -7.66 13.47
C VAL A 167 -0.54 -6.52 13.46
N SER A 168 0.66 -6.75 12.92
CA SER A 168 1.71 -5.72 12.83
C SER A 168 1.31 -4.53 11.96
N THR A 169 0.58 -4.74 10.86
CA THR A 169 0.12 -3.63 10.00
C THR A 169 -1.08 -2.92 10.60
N ILE A 170 -1.99 -3.65 11.25
CA ILE A 170 -3.09 -3.08 12.04
C ILE A 170 -2.53 -2.11 13.08
N VAL A 171 -1.58 -2.57 13.90
CA VAL A 171 -0.97 -1.74 14.95
C VAL A 171 -0.28 -0.51 14.38
N GLN A 172 0.40 -0.66 13.25
CA GLN A 172 1.10 0.45 12.59
C GLN A 172 0.12 1.52 12.09
N VAL A 173 -0.94 1.14 11.37
CA VAL A 173 -1.98 2.06 10.89
C VAL A 173 -2.65 2.77 12.06
N ARG A 174 -3.02 2.03 13.09
CA ARG A 174 -3.63 2.61 14.29
C ARG A 174 -2.72 3.60 14.99
N SER A 175 -1.41 3.32 15.08
CA SER A 175 -0.42 4.24 15.62
C SER A 175 -0.34 5.54 14.83
N TRP A 176 -0.33 5.47 13.49
CA TRP A 176 -0.32 6.66 12.63
C TRP A 176 -1.58 7.52 12.80
N LEU A 177 -2.73 6.89 13.08
CA LEU A 177 -3.99 7.57 13.31
C LEU A 177 -4.19 8.05 14.76
N GLY A 178 -3.15 8.02 15.59
CA GLY A 178 -3.20 8.48 16.98
C GLY A 178 -3.98 7.56 17.92
N ARG A 179 -4.17 6.28 17.54
CA ARG A 179 -4.88 5.27 18.33
C ARG A 179 -3.97 4.08 18.67
N PRO A 180 -2.78 4.30 19.29
CA PRO A 180 -1.85 3.21 19.60
C PRO A 180 -2.50 2.15 20.50
N LEU A 181 -1.92 0.95 20.54
CA LEU A 181 -2.38 -0.09 21.47
C LEU A 181 -2.30 0.43 22.93
N PRO A 182 -3.24 0.00 23.80
CA PRO A 182 -3.18 0.32 25.21
C PRO A 182 -1.84 -0.11 25.82
N LYS A 183 -1.31 0.70 26.74
CA LYS A 183 -0.04 0.40 27.43
C LYS A 183 -0.07 -0.95 28.17
N SER A 184 -1.25 -1.45 28.54
CA SER A 184 -1.41 -2.79 29.15
C SER A 184 -1.03 -3.93 28.21
N MET A 185 -1.01 -3.72 26.89
CA MET A 185 -0.51 -4.68 25.90
C MET A 185 1.01 -4.55 25.64
N CYS A 186 1.66 -3.49 26.14
CA CYS A 186 3.11 -3.35 26.09
C CYS A 186 3.72 -4.05 27.31
N THR A 187 4.66 -4.98 27.11
CA THR A 187 5.26 -5.75 28.20
C THR A 187 6.05 -4.88 29.18
N TRP A 188 6.23 -5.41 30.40
CA TRP A 188 6.73 -4.85 31.66
C TRP A 188 7.88 -3.82 31.67
N LYS A 189 8.62 -3.60 30.57
CA LYS A 189 9.76 -2.66 30.54
C LYS A 189 9.36 -1.18 30.63
N VAL A 190 8.10 -0.82 30.39
CA VAL A 190 7.59 0.56 30.57
C VAL A 190 7.14 0.84 32.02
N GLY A 191 7.01 -0.20 32.86
CA GLY A 191 6.52 -0.09 34.24
C GLY A 191 7.54 0.39 35.29
N LYS A 192 8.84 0.42 34.98
CA LYS A 192 9.86 0.82 35.98
C LYS A 192 9.82 2.31 36.33
N ASN A 193 9.39 3.18 35.41
CA ASN A 193 9.26 4.61 35.69
C ASN A 193 7.94 4.95 36.40
N THR A 194 6.86 4.19 36.14
CA THR A 194 5.57 4.40 36.79
C THR A 194 5.55 3.89 38.23
N LEU A 195 6.22 2.77 38.52
CA LEU A 195 6.35 2.27 39.90
C LEU A 195 7.20 3.19 40.78
N LYS A 196 8.26 3.82 40.26
CA LYS A 196 9.04 4.80 41.03
C LYS A 196 8.21 6.01 41.43
N MET A 197 7.32 6.49 40.56
CA MET A 197 6.46 7.65 40.83
C MET A 197 5.32 7.32 41.81
N MET A 198 4.76 6.10 41.75
CA MET A 198 3.77 5.64 42.73
C MET A 198 4.40 5.34 44.10
N LEU A 199 5.61 4.78 44.15
CA LEU A 199 6.33 4.50 45.40
C LEU A 199 6.84 5.78 46.10
N SER A 200 7.14 6.85 45.36
CA SER A 200 7.47 8.15 45.97
C SER A 200 6.26 8.85 46.59
N MET A 201 5.06 8.64 46.03
CA MET A 201 3.81 9.17 46.61
C MET A 201 3.40 8.45 47.91
N PHE A 202 3.73 7.17 48.07
CA PHE A 202 3.45 6.40 49.30
C PHE A 202 4.47 6.63 50.43
N ARG A 203 5.65 7.19 50.15
CA ARG A 203 6.66 7.54 51.17
C ARG A 203 6.50 8.93 51.79
N MET A 204 5.45 9.66 51.45
CA MET A 204 5.16 11.01 51.97
C MET A 204 4.04 11.04 53.03
N LYS A 205 3.66 9.88 53.58
CA LYS A 205 2.67 9.77 54.66
C LYS A 205 3.18 8.91 55.82
N TYR A 206 4.34 9.23 56.37
CA TYR A 206 4.72 8.96 57.77
C TYR A 206 5.82 9.95 58.17
#